data_AF-A0ABD3MEK7-F1
#
_entry.id   AF-A0ABD3MEK7-F1
#
_cell.length_a   1.000
_cell.length_b   1.000
_cell.length_c   1.000
_cell.angle_alpha   90.00
_cell.angle_beta   90.00
_cell.angle_gamma   90.00
#
_symmetry.space_group_name_H-M   'P 1'
#
loop_
_entity.id
_entity.type
_entity.pdbx_description
1 polymer ?
#
loop_
_entity_poly.entity_id
_entity_poly.type
_entity_poly.pdbx_seq_one_letter_code
_entity_poly.pdbx_strand_id
1 'polypeptide(L)'
;MARLALLFYLYAAHSCIDGGCAGAVQYQYQYGTPAFASQSLRKFTSASIKDATATMIWQRQRLDPANIPLRLEKIPSDEEEVNVVDNSKQFLLPIAAAVSLSLVSMAAFNQLLPGPPIDATAPPPLWGTLPFGVIFSGSCDPYTPSLIYRDASSAMLCIVGATIFVKSITYPAARGWLDARDARKIIHTLSAPLFLLLWPLFSNAYGARVFAGIVPLLNALRLFLAGTGGSNDNQSAFGRGSEAELAGAISRSGDAKESLGGPFIYVMILLFSTLIFWTDSPIGVVSVATMAGGDGLADLVGRRFGSNNKWFFNKDKSMAGSAAFVAGSFFTSWGLISWLTSTGAMEALGLSSSALVVRLLAIAVITAGVELIPVGDDNWSVPSSAALLSAFLLR
;
A
#
# COMPACT_ATOMS: atom_id res chain seq x y z
N MET A 1 5.81 5.68 -27.00
CA MET A 1 6.65 5.74 -25.78
C MET A 1 5.86 5.54 -24.48
N ALA A 2 4.71 6.20 -24.24
CA ALA A 2 3.87 5.94 -23.04
C ALA A 2 3.23 4.54 -23.00
N ARG A 3 2.93 3.92 -24.16
CA ARG A 3 2.48 2.51 -24.23
C ARG A 3 3.56 1.50 -23.80
N LEU A 4 4.84 1.87 -23.87
CA LEU A 4 5.98 1.02 -23.47
C LEU A 4 6.22 1.05 -21.96
N ALA A 5 5.98 2.17 -21.29
CA ALA A 5 6.10 2.28 -19.84
C ALA A 5 5.00 1.47 -19.12
N LEU A 6 3.79 1.43 -19.68
CA LEU A 6 2.68 0.63 -19.15
C LEU A 6 2.83 -0.87 -19.47
N LEU A 7 3.39 -1.21 -20.65
CA LEU A 7 3.84 -2.57 -20.93
C LEU A 7 4.94 -2.98 -19.96
N PHE A 8 5.84 -2.10 -19.52
CA PHE A 8 6.80 -2.39 -18.46
C PHE A 8 6.13 -2.59 -17.09
N TYR A 9 5.09 -1.81 -16.78
CA TYR A 9 4.31 -1.94 -15.54
C TYR A 9 3.53 -3.27 -15.47
N LEU A 10 2.93 -3.69 -16.60
CA LEU A 10 2.22 -4.97 -16.71
C LEU A 10 3.18 -6.16 -16.91
N TYR A 11 4.30 -5.98 -17.60
CA TYR A 11 5.34 -7.01 -17.76
C TYR A 11 6.05 -7.28 -16.43
N ALA A 12 6.38 -6.25 -15.63
CA ALA A 12 6.90 -6.44 -14.28
C ALA A 12 5.89 -7.15 -13.36
N ALA A 13 4.59 -6.86 -13.49
CA ALA A 13 3.54 -7.54 -12.75
C ALA A 13 3.33 -9.00 -13.20
N HIS A 14 3.52 -9.32 -14.49
CA HIS A 14 3.37 -10.67 -15.03
C HIS A 14 4.63 -11.54 -14.83
N SER A 15 5.83 -10.95 -14.91
CA SER A 15 7.10 -11.63 -14.63
C SER A 15 7.32 -11.97 -13.15
N CYS A 16 6.52 -11.40 -12.24
CA CYS A 16 6.45 -11.83 -10.84
C CYS A 16 5.50 -13.02 -10.60
N ILE A 17 4.71 -13.43 -11.60
CA ILE A 17 3.71 -14.52 -11.48
C ILE A 17 4.25 -15.84 -12.05
N ASP A 18 5.06 -15.79 -13.10
CA ASP A 18 5.62 -17.01 -13.72
C ASP A 18 7.08 -17.27 -13.32
N GLY A 19 7.25 -17.82 -12.13
CA GLY A 19 8.47 -18.54 -11.78
C GLY A 19 8.50 -19.90 -12.49
N GLY A 20 9.04 -19.96 -13.72
CA GLY A 20 9.27 -21.25 -14.38
C GLY A 20 9.68 -21.22 -15.85
N CYS A 21 10.98 -21.44 -16.09
CA CYS A 21 11.61 -22.09 -17.26
C CYS A 21 11.63 -21.45 -18.66
N ALA A 22 12.89 -21.23 -19.10
CA ALA A 22 13.49 -21.55 -20.40
C ALA A 22 13.37 -20.57 -21.60
N GLY A 23 14.54 -20.27 -22.20
CA GLY A 23 14.68 -20.01 -23.64
C GLY A 23 15.08 -18.59 -24.02
N ALA A 24 16.38 -18.29 -24.06
CA ALA A 24 16.92 -17.08 -24.66
C ALA A 24 16.82 -17.14 -26.21
N VAL A 25 16.27 -16.10 -26.83
CA VAL A 25 16.50 -15.79 -28.25
C VAL A 25 16.74 -14.27 -28.38
N GLN A 26 17.96 -13.92 -28.77
CA GLN A 26 18.39 -12.55 -29.07
C GLN A 26 17.83 -12.07 -30.41
N TYR A 27 17.41 -10.80 -30.48
CA TYR A 27 17.45 -10.03 -31.72
C TYR A 27 18.12 -8.67 -31.47
N GLN A 28 19.22 -8.42 -32.17
CA GLN A 28 19.91 -7.14 -32.27
C GLN A 28 19.16 -6.20 -33.23
N TYR A 29 19.12 -4.90 -32.92
CA TYR A 29 19.03 -3.85 -33.93
C TYR A 29 20.17 -2.83 -33.75
N GLN A 30 20.75 -2.48 -34.89
CA GLN A 30 21.97 -1.73 -35.12
C GLN A 30 21.60 -0.36 -35.72
N TYR A 31 22.20 0.74 -35.25
CA TYR A 31 22.46 2.05 -35.89
C TYR A 31 23.05 2.93 -34.75
N GLY A 32 24.10 3.75 -34.83
CA GLY A 32 24.97 4.27 -35.88
C GLY A 32 25.59 5.56 -35.28
N THR A 33 26.92 5.57 -35.16
CA THR A 33 27.90 6.60 -34.70
C THR A 33 27.72 8.03 -35.25
N PRO A 34 28.39 9.12 -34.75
CA PRO A 34 29.81 9.14 -34.37
C PRO A 34 30.36 10.06 -33.24
N ALA A 35 31.49 9.57 -32.69
CA ALA A 35 32.75 10.21 -32.32
C ALA A 35 32.80 11.54 -31.53
N PHE A 36 33.51 11.53 -30.38
CA PHE A 36 34.78 12.28 -30.20
C PHE A 36 35.54 11.81 -28.92
N ALA A 37 36.84 11.52 -29.12
CA ALA A 37 38.04 11.58 -28.24
C ALA A 37 37.92 11.65 -26.69
N SER A 38 38.81 11.10 -25.85
CA SER A 38 40.05 10.32 -26.00
C SER A 38 40.61 9.94 -24.62
N GLN A 39 41.32 8.81 -24.55
CA GLN A 39 42.41 8.43 -23.60
C GLN A 39 42.02 8.28 -22.11
N SER A 40 42.37 7.21 -21.39
CA SER A 40 43.54 6.33 -21.48
C SER A 40 43.33 5.07 -20.63
N LEU A 41 43.56 3.88 -21.20
CA LEU A 41 44.33 2.75 -20.64
C LEU A 41 44.10 1.49 -21.49
N ARG A 42 45.15 1.08 -22.22
CA ARG A 42 45.18 -0.13 -23.05
C ARG A 42 45.61 -1.35 -22.22
N LYS A 43 44.85 -2.43 -22.42
CA LYS A 43 45.26 -3.82 -22.68
C LYS A 43 46.16 -4.55 -21.67
N PHE A 44 45.60 -5.55 -21.00
CA PHE A 44 46.10 -6.92 -21.11
C PHE A 44 44.92 -7.87 -21.39
N THR A 45 45.15 -8.80 -22.32
CA THR A 45 44.16 -9.57 -23.08
C THR A 45 43.87 -10.95 -22.49
N SER A 46 42.68 -11.44 -22.83
CA SER A 46 42.06 -12.73 -22.50
C SER A 46 42.81 -13.97 -23.00
N ALA A 47 43.82 -14.43 -22.25
CA ALA A 47 44.55 -15.67 -22.55
C ALA A 47 44.84 -16.53 -21.29
N SER A 48 44.05 -16.44 -20.23
CA SER A 48 44.29 -17.19 -18.98
C SER A 48 43.02 -17.82 -18.37
N ILE A 49 42.07 -18.26 -19.21
CA ILE A 49 40.86 -18.98 -18.75
C ILE A 49 40.67 -20.31 -19.52
N LYS A 50 41.64 -20.74 -20.33
CA LYS A 50 41.61 -22.06 -21.00
C LYS A 50 42.60 -23.09 -20.44
N ASP A 51 43.51 -22.69 -19.56
CA ASP A 51 44.51 -23.61 -18.98
C ASP A 51 44.17 -24.15 -17.58
N ALA A 52 43.20 -23.58 -16.86
CA ALA A 52 42.80 -24.10 -15.55
C ALA A 52 41.82 -25.29 -15.63
N THR A 53 41.07 -25.42 -16.73
CA THR A 53 40.07 -26.48 -16.92
C THR A 53 40.66 -27.78 -17.49
N ALA A 54 41.94 -27.78 -17.89
CA ALA A 54 42.63 -28.93 -18.45
C ALA A 54 43.47 -29.71 -17.43
N THR A 55 43.71 -29.18 -16.23
CA THR A 55 44.57 -29.82 -15.20
C THR A 55 43.78 -30.64 -14.16
N MET A 56 42.44 -30.57 -14.13
CA MET A 56 41.62 -31.34 -13.18
C MET A 56 40.83 -32.51 -13.78
N ILE A 57 41.05 -32.83 -15.07
CA ILE A 57 40.37 -33.95 -15.76
C ILE A 57 41.34 -35.11 -16.09
N TRP A 58 42.62 -35.01 -15.74
CA TRP A 58 43.61 -36.05 -16.04
C TRP A 58 44.30 -36.61 -14.79
N GLN A 59 43.52 -37.25 -13.91
CA GLN A 59 44.07 -38.23 -12.97
C GLN A 59 43.06 -39.32 -12.59
N ARG A 60 42.30 -39.78 -13.59
CA ARG A 60 41.48 -40.99 -13.48
C ARG A 60 42.18 -42.14 -14.18
N GLN A 61 43.15 -42.77 -13.53
CA GLN A 61 43.58 -44.12 -13.90
C GLN A 61 44.28 -44.87 -12.76
N ARG A 62 43.74 -46.07 -12.49
CA ARG A 62 44.30 -47.23 -11.79
C ARG A 62 44.52 -47.15 -10.28
N LEU A 63 43.57 -47.68 -9.50
CA LEU A 63 43.84 -48.59 -8.37
C LEU A 63 42.62 -49.50 -8.15
N ASP A 64 42.87 -50.81 -8.05
CA ASP A 64 41.91 -51.90 -7.78
C ASP A 64 41.19 -51.77 -6.43
N PRO A 65 39.96 -52.30 -6.26
CA PRO A 65 39.19 -52.19 -5.03
C PRO A 65 39.55 -53.34 -4.07
N ALA A 66 40.61 -53.20 -3.27
CA ALA A 66 40.83 -54.06 -2.12
C ALA A 66 41.70 -53.39 -1.04
N ASN A 67 41.17 -53.31 0.18
CA ASN A 67 41.87 -53.05 1.45
C ASN A 67 42.60 -51.72 1.65
N ILE A 68 41.91 -50.67 2.15
CA ILE A 68 42.47 -49.73 3.14
C ILE A 68 41.34 -49.23 4.07
N PRO A 69 41.42 -49.41 5.41
CA PRO A 69 40.45 -48.86 6.35
C PRO A 69 40.84 -47.42 6.71
N LEU A 70 40.11 -46.42 6.19
CA LEU A 70 40.34 -45.01 6.54
C LEU A 70 39.28 -44.50 7.51
N ARG A 71 39.75 -44.27 8.74
CA ARG A 71 39.07 -43.64 9.88
C ARG A 71 38.78 -42.17 9.53
N LEU A 72 37.51 -41.80 9.40
CA LEU A 72 37.08 -40.42 9.16
C LEU A 72 37.23 -39.60 10.45
N GLU A 73 38.31 -38.84 10.57
CA GLU A 73 38.46 -37.78 11.56
C GLU A 73 37.87 -36.49 10.97
N LYS A 74 36.86 -35.94 11.64
CA LYS A 74 36.08 -34.79 11.20
C LYS A 74 36.88 -33.51 11.48
N ILE A 75 37.49 -32.93 10.45
CA ILE A 75 38.10 -31.59 10.52
C ILE A 75 36.96 -30.56 10.63
N PRO A 76 36.99 -29.61 11.59
CA PRO A 76 36.00 -28.53 11.62
C PRO A 76 36.26 -27.59 10.44
N SER A 77 35.27 -27.45 9.55
CA SER A 77 35.27 -26.41 8.52
C SER A 77 34.77 -25.11 9.16
N ASP A 78 35.71 -24.24 9.54
CA ASP A 78 35.42 -22.84 9.85
C ASP A 78 35.10 -22.11 8.54
N GLU A 79 33.90 -22.33 8.00
CA GLU A 79 33.30 -21.41 7.04
C GLU A 79 32.58 -20.33 7.85
N GLU A 80 33.28 -19.21 8.11
CA GLU A 80 32.59 -17.97 8.45
C GLU A 80 31.73 -17.57 7.25
N GLU A 81 30.43 -17.87 7.35
CA GLU A 81 29.41 -17.41 6.43
C GLU A 81 29.37 -15.88 6.49
N VAL A 82 30.11 -15.23 5.59
CA VAL A 82 30.06 -13.78 5.40
C VAL A 82 28.65 -13.45 4.91
N ASN A 83 27.78 -13.13 5.86
CA ASN A 83 26.44 -12.61 5.60
C ASN A 83 26.57 -11.27 4.88
N VAL A 84 26.60 -11.30 3.55
CA VAL A 84 26.44 -10.11 2.71
C VAL A 84 25.00 -9.64 2.91
N VAL A 85 24.82 -8.69 3.83
CA VAL A 85 23.52 -8.05 4.06
C VAL A 85 23.11 -7.33 2.77
N ASP A 86 22.13 -7.89 2.08
CA ASP A 86 21.52 -7.31 0.89
C ASP A 86 20.76 -6.02 1.25
N ASN A 87 21.48 -4.89 1.25
CA ASN A 87 20.93 -3.56 1.52
C ASN A 87 20.06 -3.04 0.36
N SER A 88 19.97 -3.73 -0.78
CA SER A 88 19.19 -3.27 -1.94
C SER A 88 17.70 -3.09 -1.62
N LYS A 89 17.18 -3.92 -0.71
CA LYS A 89 15.76 -3.91 -0.32
C LYS A 89 15.38 -2.67 0.49
N GLN A 90 16.30 -2.08 1.26
CA GLN A 90 16.05 -0.89 2.08
C GLN A 90 15.69 0.35 1.25
N PHE A 91 16.15 0.43 0.00
CA PHE A 91 15.90 1.57 -0.88
C PHE A 91 14.68 1.39 -1.77
N LEU A 92 14.04 0.21 -1.81
CA LEU A 92 12.91 -0.05 -2.70
C LEU A 92 11.74 0.90 -2.46
N LEU A 93 11.35 1.15 -1.21
CA LEU A 93 10.20 2.00 -0.90
C LEU A 93 10.47 3.50 -1.16
N PRO A 94 11.62 4.08 -0.75
CA PRO A 94 11.98 5.43 -1.16
C PRO A 94 12.11 5.61 -2.67
N ILE A 95 12.67 4.62 -3.38
CA ILE A 95 12.77 4.64 -4.85
C ILE A 95 11.37 4.59 -5.45
N ALA A 96 10.50 3.67 -5.00
CA ALA A 96 9.12 3.59 -5.46
C ALA A 96 8.38 4.92 -5.24
N ALA A 97 8.54 5.55 -4.08
CA ALA A 97 7.94 6.85 -3.78
C ALA A 97 8.45 7.95 -4.73
N ALA A 98 9.76 8.04 -4.93
CA ALA A 98 10.37 9.03 -5.82
C ALA A 98 9.96 8.81 -7.28
N VAL A 99 9.93 7.56 -7.74
CA VAL A 99 9.51 7.18 -9.09
C VAL A 99 8.03 7.49 -9.29
N SER A 100 7.15 7.08 -8.37
CA SER A 100 5.72 7.38 -8.44
C SER A 100 5.45 8.88 -8.46
N LEU A 101 6.06 9.67 -7.57
CA LEU A 101 5.91 11.12 -7.56
C LEU A 101 6.40 11.77 -8.84
N SER A 102 7.54 11.32 -9.37
CA SER A 102 8.11 11.84 -10.62
C SER A 102 7.19 11.51 -11.81
N LEU A 103 6.70 10.28 -11.92
CA LEU A 103 5.82 9.85 -13.00
C LEU A 103 4.47 10.59 -12.97
N VAL A 104 3.86 10.74 -11.79
CA VAL A 104 2.59 11.45 -11.64
C VAL A 104 2.77 12.95 -11.91
N SER A 105 3.87 13.56 -11.47
CA SER A 105 4.21 14.95 -11.78
C SER A 105 4.44 15.16 -13.28
N MET A 106 5.14 14.24 -13.94
CA MET A 106 5.31 14.28 -15.39
C MET A 106 3.98 14.09 -16.13
N ALA A 107 3.11 13.20 -15.66
CA ALA A 107 1.79 13.02 -16.25
C ALA A 107 0.94 14.29 -16.14
N ALA A 108 0.94 14.95 -14.97
CA ALA A 108 0.27 16.23 -14.77
C ALA A 108 0.85 17.34 -15.67
N PHE A 109 2.18 17.44 -15.76
CA PHE A 109 2.86 18.43 -16.59
C PHE A 109 2.50 18.27 -18.08
N ASN A 110 2.42 17.03 -18.56
CA ASN A 110 2.02 16.68 -19.92
C ASN A 110 0.49 16.68 -20.13
N GLN A 111 -0.29 17.23 -19.18
CA GLN A 111 -1.76 17.33 -19.26
C GLN A 111 -2.46 15.97 -19.45
N LEU A 112 -1.84 14.89 -18.97
CA LEU A 112 -2.44 13.54 -18.95
C LEU A 112 -3.36 13.33 -17.75
N LEU A 113 -3.26 14.19 -16.73
CA LEU A 113 -4.17 14.21 -15.59
C LEU A 113 -5.15 15.38 -15.72
N PRO A 114 -6.43 15.19 -15.36
CA PRO A 114 -7.41 16.26 -15.40
C PRO A 114 -7.09 17.33 -14.34
N GLY A 115 -7.08 18.59 -14.76
CA GLY A 115 -6.91 19.72 -13.85
C GLY A 115 -8.19 20.07 -13.07
N PRO A 116 -8.28 21.30 -12.54
CA PRO A 116 -9.48 21.77 -11.83
C PRO A 116 -10.72 21.77 -12.73
N PRO A 117 -11.92 21.51 -12.18
CA PRO A 117 -13.16 21.72 -12.91
C PRO A 117 -13.34 23.19 -13.31
N ILE A 118 -13.84 23.45 -14.51
CA ILE A 118 -14.11 24.81 -15.02
C ILE A 118 -15.27 25.45 -14.25
N ASP A 119 -16.27 24.66 -13.88
CA ASP A 119 -17.39 25.05 -13.02
C ASP A 119 -17.80 23.91 -12.08
N ALA A 120 -18.56 24.24 -11.03
CA ALA A 120 -19.05 23.27 -10.03
C ALA A 120 -20.04 22.24 -10.59
N THR A 121 -20.53 22.44 -11.82
CA THR A 121 -21.47 21.51 -12.48
C THR A 121 -20.78 20.52 -13.40
N ALA A 122 -19.47 20.71 -13.66
CA ALA A 122 -18.67 19.81 -14.46
C ALA A 122 -18.63 18.43 -13.77
N PRO A 123 -19.29 17.40 -14.31
CA PRO A 123 -19.34 16.12 -13.64
C PRO A 123 -17.92 15.61 -13.44
N PRO A 124 -17.58 15.06 -12.25
CA PRO A 124 -16.32 14.36 -12.09
C PRO A 124 -16.28 13.32 -13.20
N PRO A 125 -15.19 13.26 -13.99
CA PRO A 125 -15.17 12.39 -15.14
C PRO A 125 -15.16 10.95 -14.62
N LEU A 126 -16.35 10.37 -14.48
CA LEU A 126 -16.60 9.10 -13.81
C LEU A 126 -15.81 7.94 -14.46
N TRP A 127 -15.40 8.15 -15.73
CA TRP A 127 -14.57 7.24 -16.53
C TRP A 127 -13.26 7.87 -17.01
N GLY A 128 -12.95 9.12 -16.63
CA GLY A 128 -11.75 9.85 -17.05
C GLY A 128 -10.54 9.71 -16.12
N THR A 129 -10.72 9.13 -14.93
CA THR A 129 -9.68 9.02 -13.89
C THR A 129 -9.22 7.58 -13.61
N LEU A 130 -9.79 6.58 -14.29
CA LEU A 130 -9.12 5.29 -14.46
C LEU A 130 -7.91 5.48 -15.39
N PRO A 131 -6.87 4.63 -15.33
CA PRO A 131 -5.66 4.75 -16.17
C PRO A 131 -5.90 4.68 -17.69
N PHE A 132 -7.16 4.62 -18.14
CA PHE A 132 -7.61 4.51 -19.52
C PHE A 132 -8.56 5.65 -19.97
N GLY A 133 -8.77 6.68 -19.17
CA GLY A 133 -9.84 7.67 -19.35
C GLY A 133 -9.49 8.98 -20.06
N VAL A 134 -8.88 8.95 -21.25
CA VAL A 134 -8.84 10.15 -22.12
C VAL A 134 -10.18 10.28 -22.85
N ILE A 135 -11.25 10.62 -22.14
CA ILE A 135 -12.53 11.00 -22.74
C ILE A 135 -13.14 12.05 -21.82
N PHE A 136 -12.81 13.32 -22.06
CA PHE A 136 -13.54 14.57 -21.77
C PHE A 136 -12.53 15.73 -21.78
N SER A 137 -11.91 15.97 -22.94
CA SER A 137 -11.25 17.25 -23.21
C SER A 137 -12.35 18.31 -23.34
N GLY A 138 -12.57 19.11 -22.31
CA GLY A 138 -13.55 20.20 -22.35
C GLY A 138 -14.15 20.61 -21.00
N SER A 139 -13.94 19.85 -19.92
CA SER A 139 -14.55 20.12 -18.61
C SER A 139 -13.56 20.52 -17.51
N CYS A 140 -12.26 20.63 -17.82
CA CYS A 140 -11.23 20.92 -16.84
C CYS A 140 -10.23 21.95 -17.37
N ASP A 141 -9.80 22.85 -16.49
CA ASP A 141 -8.68 23.75 -16.74
C ASP A 141 -7.36 23.00 -16.81
N PRO A 142 -6.32 23.58 -17.45
CA PRO A 142 -5.00 22.98 -17.46
C PRO A 142 -4.44 22.78 -16.04
N TYR A 143 -3.77 21.64 -15.83
CA TYR A 143 -3.07 21.36 -14.60
C TYR A 143 -1.81 22.23 -14.51
N THR A 144 -1.89 23.35 -13.80
CA THR A 144 -0.80 24.33 -13.75
C THR A 144 0.40 23.84 -12.92
N PRO A 145 1.63 24.33 -13.19
CA PRO A 145 2.81 23.96 -12.39
C PRO A 145 2.66 24.22 -10.89
N SER A 146 1.90 25.26 -10.51
CA SER A 146 1.64 25.58 -9.10
C SER A 146 0.80 24.50 -8.39
N LEU A 147 -0.19 23.93 -9.10
CA LEU A 147 -1.00 22.83 -8.59
C LEU A 147 -0.16 21.56 -8.47
N ILE A 148 0.68 21.26 -9.47
CA ILE A 148 1.59 20.10 -9.44
C ILE A 148 2.51 20.18 -8.22
N TYR A 149 3.09 21.35 -7.96
CA TYR A 149 3.95 21.56 -6.79
C TYR A 149 3.19 21.36 -5.47
N ARG A 150 1.97 21.89 -5.37
CA ARG A 150 1.09 21.72 -4.21
C ARG A 150 0.75 20.23 -3.98
N ASP A 151 0.38 19.50 -5.02
CA ASP A 151 -0.02 18.10 -4.88
C ASP A 151 1.16 17.16 -4.62
N ALA A 152 2.31 17.41 -5.24
CA ALA A 152 3.54 16.68 -4.97
C ALA A 152 4.04 16.93 -3.53
N SER A 153 4.04 18.18 -3.07
CA SER A 153 4.44 18.52 -1.69
C SER A 153 3.46 17.97 -0.65
N SER A 154 2.15 18.00 -0.93
CA SER A 154 1.13 17.41 -0.07
C SER A 154 1.27 15.89 0.03
N ALA A 155 1.50 15.19 -1.09
CA ALA A 155 1.78 13.76 -1.09
C ALA A 155 3.05 13.43 -0.29
N MET A 156 4.13 14.19 -0.45
CA MET A 156 5.36 14.03 0.33
C MET A 156 5.11 14.22 1.83
N LEU A 157 4.37 15.27 2.21
CA LEU A 157 4.00 15.53 3.59
C LEU A 157 3.17 14.37 4.17
N CYS A 158 2.21 13.84 3.43
CA CYS A 158 1.41 12.69 3.85
C CYS A 158 2.25 11.42 3.99
N ILE A 159 3.21 11.15 3.11
CA ILE A 159 4.12 9.99 3.21
C ILE A 159 4.98 10.09 4.49
N VAL A 160 5.58 11.27 4.71
CA VAL A 160 6.40 11.53 5.89
C VAL A 160 5.55 11.46 7.17
N GLY A 161 4.39 12.11 7.17
CA GLY A 161 3.44 12.13 8.28
C GLY A 161 2.94 10.74 8.64
N ALA A 162 2.55 9.93 7.64
CA ALA A 162 2.14 8.54 7.86
C ALA A 162 3.28 7.70 8.45
N THR A 163 4.51 7.90 7.96
CA THR A 163 5.70 7.20 8.49
C THR A 163 5.96 7.57 9.96
N ILE A 164 5.90 8.87 10.28
CA ILE A 164 6.08 9.37 11.65
C ILE A 164 4.97 8.82 12.55
N PHE A 165 3.72 8.87 12.10
CA PHE A 165 2.56 8.38 12.85
C PHE A 165 2.72 6.89 13.18
N VAL A 166 2.97 6.05 12.19
CA VAL A 166 3.17 4.61 12.42
C VAL A 166 4.33 4.37 13.39
N LYS A 167 5.47 5.04 13.19
CA LYS A 167 6.63 4.90 14.09
C LYS A 167 6.33 5.35 15.52
N SER A 168 5.52 6.39 15.70
CA SER A 168 5.15 6.89 17.03
C SER A 168 4.34 5.86 17.82
N ILE A 169 3.66 4.92 17.15
CA ILE A 169 2.89 3.85 17.77
C ILE A 169 3.69 2.54 17.87
N THR A 170 4.49 2.20 16.84
CA THR A 170 5.31 0.97 16.88
C THR A 170 6.47 1.07 17.85
N TYR A 171 7.05 2.26 18.07
CA TYR A 171 8.18 2.44 18.99
C TYR A 171 7.84 2.13 20.46
N PRO A 172 6.73 2.66 21.04
CA PRO A 172 6.26 2.22 22.36
C PRO A 172 5.92 0.73 22.40
N ALA A 173 5.36 0.17 21.33
CA ALA A 173 5.02 -1.24 21.26
C ALA A 173 6.26 -2.15 21.31
N ALA A 174 7.32 -1.78 20.58
CA ALA A 174 8.61 -2.49 20.58
C ALA A 174 9.30 -2.47 21.97
N ARG A 175 9.00 -1.47 22.80
CA ARG A 175 9.49 -1.37 24.19
C ARG A 175 8.59 -2.06 25.22
N GLY A 176 7.51 -2.70 24.78
CA GLY A 176 6.53 -3.34 25.66
C GLY A 176 5.67 -2.37 26.46
N TRP A 177 5.62 -1.09 26.08
CA TRP A 177 4.74 -0.10 26.72
C TRP A 177 3.31 -0.17 26.21
N LEU A 178 3.13 -0.74 25.03
CA LEU A 178 1.84 -0.90 24.36
C LEU A 178 1.75 -2.31 23.79
N ASP A 179 0.65 -3.01 24.06
CA ASP A 179 0.42 -4.34 23.49
C ASP A 179 0.37 -4.26 21.95
N ALA A 180 1.05 -5.19 21.26
CA ALA A 180 1.07 -5.23 19.80
C ALA A 180 -0.34 -5.24 19.17
N ARG A 181 -1.30 -5.92 19.82
CA ARG A 181 -2.70 -5.94 19.40
C ARG A 181 -3.37 -4.57 19.48
N ASP A 182 -3.10 -3.82 20.55
CA ASP A 182 -3.64 -2.47 20.72
C ASP A 182 -2.94 -1.47 19.78
N ALA A 183 -1.62 -1.61 19.58
CA ALA A 183 -0.86 -0.84 18.60
C ALA A 183 -1.41 -1.00 17.18
N ARG A 184 -1.63 -2.25 16.73
CA ARG A 184 -2.25 -2.56 15.43
C ARG A 184 -3.58 -1.85 15.27
N LYS A 185 -4.41 -1.87 16.31
CA LYS A 185 -5.77 -1.33 16.26
C LYS A 185 -5.80 0.18 16.33
N ILE A 186 -4.88 0.81 17.06
CA ILE A 186 -4.69 2.27 17.01
C ILE A 186 -4.25 2.70 15.61
N ILE A 187 -3.27 2.03 15.01
CA ILE A 187 -2.82 2.30 13.64
C ILE A 187 -4.00 2.14 12.66
N HIS A 188 -4.76 1.05 12.76
CA HIS A 188 -5.92 0.79 11.92
C HIS A 188 -7.03 1.85 12.08
N THR A 189 -7.32 2.27 13.31
CA THR A 189 -8.41 3.22 13.59
C THR A 189 -8.09 4.62 13.11
N LEU A 190 -6.82 5.05 13.25
CA LEU A 190 -6.43 6.44 13.02
C LEU A 190 -5.78 6.72 11.67
N SER A 191 -5.12 5.74 11.04
CA SER A 191 -4.33 6.00 9.81
C SER A 191 -5.18 6.61 8.69
N ALA A 192 -6.33 6.00 8.38
CA ALA A 192 -7.18 6.51 7.31
C ALA A 192 -7.87 7.83 7.67
N PRO A 193 -8.50 8.02 8.84
CA PRO A 193 -9.05 9.33 9.21
C PRO A 193 -8.02 10.44 9.21
N LEU A 194 -6.81 10.22 9.74
CA LEU A 194 -5.72 11.20 9.69
C LEU A 194 -5.32 11.53 8.25
N PHE A 195 -5.26 10.53 7.36
CA PHE A 195 -5.00 10.76 5.94
C PHE A 195 -6.10 11.60 5.27
N LEU A 196 -7.38 11.32 5.56
CA LEU A 196 -8.51 12.09 5.04
C LEU A 196 -8.54 13.52 5.58
N LEU A 197 -8.11 13.76 6.83
CA LEU A 197 -7.98 15.11 7.38
C LEU A 197 -6.96 15.97 6.60
N LEU A 198 -6.00 15.34 5.91
CA LEU A 198 -4.98 16.02 5.11
C LEU A 198 -5.41 16.22 3.64
N TRP A 199 -6.56 15.71 3.21
CA TRP A 199 -7.08 15.93 1.85
C TRP A 199 -7.19 17.42 1.44
N PRO A 200 -7.53 18.37 2.33
CA PRO A 200 -7.56 19.80 1.99
C PRO A 200 -6.20 20.40 1.58
N LEU A 201 -5.08 19.71 1.87
CA LEU A 201 -3.76 20.14 1.42
C LEU A 201 -3.60 19.99 -0.09
N PHE A 202 -4.26 19.00 -0.69
CA PHE A 202 -4.27 18.79 -2.13
C PHE A 202 -5.09 19.86 -2.84
N SER A 203 -4.81 20.05 -4.12
CA SER A 203 -5.53 20.99 -4.96
C SER A 203 -6.94 20.49 -5.32
N ASN A 204 -7.75 21.39 -5.88
CA ASN A 204 -9.07 21.07 -6.42
C ASN A 204 -8.99 20.38 -7.80
N ALA A 205 -7.81 20.05 -8.30
CA ALA A 205 -7.67 19.32 -9.56
C ALA A 205 -8.20 17.89 -9.41
N TYR A 206 -8.94 17.40 -10.40
CA TYR A 206 -9.43 16.02 -10.36
C TYR A 206 -8.29 15.00 -10.30
N GLY A 207 -7.14 15.29 -10.92
CA GLY A 207 -5.95 14.47 -10.88
C GLY A 207 -5.19 14.50 -9.55
N ALA A 208 -5.50 15.39 -8.61
CA ALA A 208 -4.88 15.42 -7.28
C ALA A 208 -5.09 14.10 -6.52
N ARG A 209 -6.19 13.38 -6.80
CA ARG A 209 -6.45 12.04 -6.25
C ARG A 209 -5.36 11.01 -6.59
N VAL A 210 -4.69 11.16 -7.74
CA VAL A 210 -3.59 10.27 -8.15
C VAL A 210 -2.35 10.53 -7.31
N PHE A 211 -2.04 11.80 -7.01
CA PHE A 211 -0.97 12.15 -6.06
C PHE A 211 -1.26 11.62 -4.66
N ALA A 212 -2.48 11.83 -4.17
CA ALA A 212 -2.90 11.32 -2.87
C ALA A 212 -2.88 9.79 -2.81
N GLY A 213 -3.28 9.11 -3.89
CA GLY A 213 -3.27 7.65 -4.02
C GLY A 213 -1.88 7.01 -3.92
N ILE A 214 -0.79 7.76 -4.16
CA ILE A 214 0.58 7.27 -3.94
C ILE A 214 0.77 6.83 -2.48
N VAL A 215 0.15 7.51 -1.52
CA VAL A 215 0.32 7.23 -0.09
C VAL A 215 -0.19 5.83 0.28
N PRO A 216 -1.48 5.48 0.06
CA PRO A 216 -1.95 4.13 0.30
C PRO A 216 -1.31 3.10 -0.65
N LEU A 217 -0.92 3.47 -1.88
CA LEU A 217 -0.19 2.57 -2.78
C LEU A 217 1.17 2.14 -2.21
N LEU A 218 1.95 3.08 -1.68
CA LEU A 218 3.23 2.77 -1.04
C LEU A 218 3.02 1.91 0.21
N ASN A 219 1.96 2.17 0.98
CA ASN A 219 1.64 1.34 2.14
C ASN A 219 1.22 -0.07 1.71
N ALA A 220 0.49 -0.21 0.61
CA ALA A 220 0.13 -1.50 0.04
C ALA A 220 1.37 -2.27 -0.43
N LEU A 221 2.28 -1.60 -1.15
CA LEU A 221 3.55 -2.19 -1.57
C LEU A 221 4.38 -2.64 -0.35
N ARG A 222 4.45 -1.80 0.69
CA ARG A 222 5.12 -2.12 1.95
C ARG A 222 4.56 -3.41 2.58
N LEU A 223 3.22 -3.53 2.70
CA LEU A 223 2.59 -4.73 3.25
C LEU A 223 2.79 -5.95 2.33
N PHE A 224 2.73 -5.75 1.03
CA PHE A 224 2.96 -6.82 0.05
C PHE A 224 4.37 -7.40 0.16
N LEU A 225 5.39 -6.53 0.21
CA LEU A 225 6.78 -6.92 0.40
C LEU A 225 7.00 -7.59 1.76
N ALA A 226 6.39 -7.05 2.82
CA ALA A 226 6.45 -7.65 4.15
C ALA A 226 5.87 -9.07 4.17
N GLY A 227 4.74 -9.31 3.50
CA GLY A 227 4.08 -10.62 3.49
C GLY A 227 4.67 -11.66 2.54
N THR A 228 5.42 -11.23 1.52
CA THR A 228 6.08 -12.13 0.54
C THR A 228 7.53 -12.45 0.91
N GLY A 229 8.16 -11.66 1.80
CA GLY A 229 9.47 -11.97 2.38
C GLY A 229 9.38 -13.11 3.39
N GLY A 230 9.71 -14.34 2.96
CA GLY A 230 9.56 -15.57 3.74
C GLY A 230 10.30 -15.63 5.08
N SER A 231 9.79 -16.50 5.96
CA SER A 231 10.12 -16.61 7.40
C SER A 231 11.49 -17.23 7.75
N ASN A 232 12.36 -17.55 6.78
CA ASN A 232 13.56 -18.37 7.01
C ASN A 232 14.89 -17.67 6.75
N ASP A 233 14.91 -16.49 6.15
CA ASP A 233 16.15 -15.72 6.00
C ASP A 233 16.21 -14.66 7.09
N ASN A 234 17.29 -14.72 7.87
CA ASN A 234 17.69 -13.75 8.88
C ASN A 234 17.15 -12.34 8.60
N GLN A 235 16.09 -11.98 9.33
CA GLN A 235 15.59 -10.63 9.50
C GLN A 235 15.63 -9.81 8.19
N SER A 236 14.67 -10.11 7.31
CA SER A 236 14.52 -9.47 5.99
C SER A 236 14.77 -7.96 6.07
N ALA A 237 15.87 -7.57 5.44
CA ALA A 237 16.48 -6.26 5.38
C ALA A 237 15.64 -5.23 4.58
N PHE A 238 14.34 -5.19 4.82
CA PHE A 238 13.48 -4.05 4.52
C PHE A 238 13.52 -3.20 5.81
N GLY A 239 14.38 -2.18 5.79
CA GLY A 239 14.58 -1.22 6.88
C GLY A 239 14.76 -1.81 8.28
N ARG A 240 16.01 -2.06 8.70
CA ARG A 240 16.39 -2.33 10.10
C ARG A 240 15.57 -1.38 11.03
N GLY A 241 14.66 -1.96 11.81
CA GLY A 241 13.72 -1.24 12.67
C GLY A 241 12.25 -1.35 12.23
N SER A 242 11.81 -0.64 11.18
CA SER A 242 10.38 -0.32 11.02
C SER A 242 9.48 -1.43 10.48
N GLU A 243 9.93 -2.34 9.60
CA GLU A 243 9.03 -3.30 8.92
C GLU A 243 8.96 -4.65 9.61
N ALA A 244 10.03 -5.08 10.28
CA ALA A 244 9.95 -6.18 11.24
C ALA A 244 9.18 -5.78 12.51
N GLU A 245 9.34 -4.53 12.99
CA GLU A 245 8.50 -3.98 14.06
C GLU A 245 7.04 -3.84 13.61
N LEU A 246 6.79 -3.43 12.36
CA LEU A 246 5.43 -3.34 11.83
C LEU A 246 4.84 -4.73 11.56
N ALA A 247 5.59 -5.70 11.04
CA ALA A 247 5.13 -7.07 10.87
C ALA A 247 4.85 -7.73 12.23
N GLY A 248 5.71 -7.51 13.23
CA GLY A 248 5.46 -7.94 14.60
C GLY A 248 4.30 -7.21 15.28
N ALA A 249 4.12 -5.91 15.02
CA ALA A 249 3.01 -5.13 15.55
C ALA A 249 1.68 -5.42 14.83
N ILE A 250 1.72 -5.71 13.53
CA ILE A 250 0.55 -5.98 12.69
C ILE A 250 0.19 -7.46 12.70
N SER A 251 1.10 -8.40 12.91
CA SER A 251 0.75 -9.83 12.96
C SER A 251 0.18 -10.22 14.32
N ARG A 252 -0.91 -11.00 14.32
CA ARG A 252 -1.49 -11.62 15.54
C ARG A 252 -0.67 -12.81 16.00
N SER A 253 -0.12 -13.58 15.07
CA SER A 253 0.70 -14.78 15.34
C SER A 253 2.21 -14.55 15.24
N GLY A 254 2.63 -13.41 14.69
CA GLY A 254 4.03 -13.14 14.34
C GLY A 254 4.39 -13.59 12.91
N ASP A 255 3.48 -14.25 12.18
CA ASP A 255 3.68 -14.57 10.77
C ASP A 255 3.53 -13.32 9.88
N ALA A 256 4.54 -13.06 9.06
CA ALA A 256 4.56 -11.94 8.12
C ALA A 256 3.45 -12.05 7.07
N LYS A 257 2.98 -13.26 6.74
CA LYS A 257 1.89 -13.49 5.79
C LYS A 257 0.55 -12.89 6.24
N GLU A 258 0.34 -12.68 7.54
CA GLU A 258 -0.87 -12.03 8.04
C GLU A 258 -1.01 -10.57 7.59
N SER A 259 0.09 -9.94 7.17
CA SER A 259 0.07 -8.59 6.59
C SER A 259 -0.75 -8.54 5.30
N LEU A 260 -0.82 -9.65 4.53
CA LEU A 260 -1.59 -9.79 3.29
C LEU A 260 -3.09 -10.05 3.50
N GLY A 261 -3.50 -10.28 4.75
CA GLY A 261 -4.91 -10.45 5.11
C GLY A 261 -5.62 -9.11 5.31
N GLY A 262 -6.32 -8.98 6.45
CA GLY A 262 -7.07 -7.75 6.80
C GLY A 262 -6.31 -6.41 6.63
N PRO A 263 -5.02 -6.28 7.01
CA PRO A 263 -4.27 -5.04 6.83
C PRO A 263 -4.12 -4.63 5.35
N PHE A 264 -3.86 -5.60 4.46
CA PHE A 264 -3.72 -5.33 3.04
C PHE A 264 -5.07 -4.96 2.41
N ILE A 265 -6.14 -5.69 2.75
CA ILE A 265 -7.51 -5.37 2.31
C ILE A 265 -7.88 -3.94 2.73
N TYR A 266 -7.61 -3.56 3.97
CA TYR A 266 -7.84 -2.21 4.47
C TYR A 266 -7.15 -1.14 3.63
N VAL A 267 -5.86 -1.34 3.31
CA VAL A 267 -5.10 -0.37 2.51
C VAL A 267 -5.61 -0.32 1.07
N MET A 268 -6.03 -1.44 0.51
CA MET A 268 -6.68 -1.47 -0.81
C MET A 268 -7.98 -0.69 -0.83
N ILE A 269 -8.81 -0.82 0.20
CA ILE A 269 -10.06 -0.06 0.31
C ILE A 269 -9.77 1.43 0.45
N LEU A 270 -8.74 1.81 1.20
CA LEU A 270 -8.29 3.21 1.27
C LEU A 270 -7.80 3.72 -0.09
N LEU A 271 -7.01 2.92 -0.82
CA LEU A 271 -6.52 3.26 -2.16
C LEU A 271 -7.67 3.44 -3.16
N PHE A 272 -8.57 2.47 -3.26
CA PHE A 272 -9.70 2.55 -4.19
C PHE A 272 -10.69 3.64 -3.80
N SER A 273 -10.95 3.84 -2.50
CA SER A 273 -11.78 4.96 -2.05
C SER A 273 -11.15 6.30 -2.43
N THR A 274 -9.82 6.44 -2.28
CA THR A 274 -9.08 7.64 -2.69
C THR A 274 -9.16 7.89 -4.20
N LEU A 275 -8.99 6.86 -5.02
CA LEU A 275 -8.97 7.02 -6.48
C LEU A 275 -10.37 7.17 -7.10
N ILE A 276 -11.36 6.45 -6.58
CA ILE A 276 -12.72 6.39 -7.16
C ILE A 276 -13.64 7.44 -6.52
N PHE A 277 -13.59 7.56 -5.19
CA PHE A 277 -14.48 8.41 -4.40
C PHE A 277 -13.67 9.48 -3.66
N TRP A 278 -13.08 10.40 -4.45
CA TRP A 278 -12.27 11.49 -3.95
C TRP A 278 -13.16 12.55 -3.27
N THR A 279 -12.68 13.79 -3.16
CA THR A 279 -13.44 14.88 -2.55
C THR A 279 -14.72 15.28 -3.30
N ASP A 280 -14.95 14.71 -4.48
CA ASP A 280 -16.17 14.80 -5.28
C ASP A 280 -17.29 13.86 -4.79
N SER A 281 -17.02 12.97 -3.83
CA SER A 281 -18.02 12.03 -3.33
C SER A 281 -17.89 11.72 -1.84
N PRO A 282 -18.99 11.77 -1.06
CA PRO A 282 -18.95 11.36 0.34
C PRO A 282 -18.80 9.83 0.51
N ILE A 283 -18.98 9.05 -0.55
CA ILE A 283 -19.01 7.58 -0.52
C ILE A 283 -17.70 7.01 0.03
N GLY A 284 -16.56 7.52 -0.46
CA GLY A 284 -15.23 7.08 -0.04
C GLY A 284 -14.97 7.42 1.42
N VAL A 285 -15.36 8.62 1.84
CA VAL A 285 -15.23 9.10 3.22
C VAL A 285 -16.01 8.21 4.18
N VAL A 286 -17.28 7.93 3.89
CA VAL A 286 -18.12 7.10 4.79
C VAL A 286 -17.65 5.65 4.79
N SER A 287 -17.28 5.08 3.64
CA SER A 287 -16.73 3.73 3.55
C SER A 287 -15.48 3.55 4.41
N VAL A 288 -14.51 4.44 4.25
CA VAL A 288 -13.25 4.43 5.01
C VAL A 288 -13.50 4.74 6.49
N ALA A 289 -14.37 5.69 6.82
CA ALA A 289 -14.69 6.04 8.20
C ALA A 289 -15.41 4.89 8.95
N THR A 290 -16.27 4.15 8.26
CA THR A 290 -16.99 3.01 8.81
C THR A 290 -16.03 1.85 9.07
N MET A 291 -15.14 1.57 8.11
CA MET A 291 -14.11 0.56 8.30
C MET A 291 -13.12 0.95 9.40
N ALA A 292 -12.50 2.14 9.34
CA ALA A 292 -11.47 2.54 10.29
C ALA A 292 -12.03 2.89 11.68
N GLY A 293 -13.04 3.77 11.72
CA GLY A 293 -13.64 4.25 12.96
C GLY A 293 -14.59 3.23 13.58
N GLY A 294 -15.40 2.56 12.77
CA GLY A 294 -16.35 1.53 13.22
C GLY A 294 -15.64 0.28 13.74
N ASP A 295 -14.97 -0.49 12.88
CA ASP A 295 -14.27 -1.74 13.28
C ASP A 295 -13.22 -1.47 14.36
N GLY A 296 -12.49 -0.36 14.22
CA GLY A 296 -11.48 0.08 15.19
C GLY A 296 -12.03 0.23 16.61
N LEU A 297 -13.12 0.98 16.78
CA LEU A 297 -13.75 1.20 18.09
C LEU A 297 -14.54 -0.01 18.57
N ALA A 298 -15.21 -0.74 17.67
CA ALA A 298 -15.95 -1.95 17.99
C ALA A 298 -15.06 -2.99 18.66
N ASP A 299 -13.85 -3.17 18.14
CA ASP A 299 -12.88 -4.12 18.66
C ASP A 299 -12.23 -3.62 19.97
N LEU A 300 -11.88 -2.33 20.08
CA LEU A 300 -11.32 -1.77 21.32
C LEU A 300 -12.32 -1.83 22.49
N VAL A 301 -13.56 -1.38 22.27
CA VAL A 301 -14.62 -1.35 23.29
C VAL A 301 -15.17 -2.75 23.52
N GLY A 302 -15.38 -3.54 22.46
CA GLY A 302 -15.89 -4.90 22.53
C GLY A 302 -14.96 -5.84 23.31
N ARG A 303 -13.63 -5.68 23.21
CA ARG A 303 -12.71 -6.44 24.07
C ARG A 303 -12.80 -6.05 25.54
N ARG A 304 -12.94 -4.76 25.84
CA ARG A 304 -12.89 -4.24 27.21
C ARG A 304 -14.21 -4.42 27.98
N PHE A 305 -15.34 -4.30 27.28
CA PHE A 305 -16.68 -4.25 27.88
C PHE A 305 -17.65 -5.29 27.30
N GLY A 306 -17.21 -6.11 26.35
CA GLY A 306 -18.07 -7.00 25.57
C GLY A 306 -18.26 -8.42 26.12
N SER A 307 -17.60 -8.78 27.23
CA SER A 307 -17.61 -10.16 27.75
C SER A 307 -18.99 -10.58 28.29
N ASN A 308 -19.72 -9.67 28.92
CA ASN A 308 -20.98 -9.94 29.61
C ASN A 308 -22.24 -9.63 28.78
N ASN A 309 -22.10 -9.15 27.55
CA ASN A 309 -23.21 -8.71 26.69
C ASN A 309 -23.06 -9.22 25.25
N LYS A 310 -22.67 -10.49 25.11
CA LYS A 310 -22.60 -11.17 23.82
C LYS A 310 -23.98 -11.30 23.18
N TRP A 311 -24.04 -11.18 21.85
CA TRP A 311 -25.29 -11.41 21.14
C TRP A 311 -25.71 -12.88 21.28
N PHE A 312 -27.03 -13.14 21.31
CA PHE A 312 -27.54 -14.49 21.55
C PHE A 312 -27.22 -15.45 20.39
N PHE A 313 -27.16 -14.94 19.16
CA PHE A 313 -26.92 -15.68 17.93
C PHE A 313 -25.47 -15.58 17.41
N ASN A 314 -24.70 -14.60 17.84
CA ASN A 314 -23.29 -14.44 17.50
C ASN A 314 -22.48 -14.19 18.77
N LYS A 315 -21.83 -15.24 19.28
CA LYS A 315 -21.06 -15.18 20.54
C LYS A 315 -19.71 -14.49 20.40
N ASP A 316 -19.24 -14.29 19.17
CA ASP A 316 -17.98 -13.57 18.91
C ASP A 316 -18.19 -12.07 19.05
N LYS A 317 -19.36 -11.56 18.64
CA LYS A 317 -19.73 -10.15 18.72
C LYS A 317 -20.47 -9.80 20.03
N SER A 318 -20.40 -8.54 20.42
CA SER A 318 -21.00 -8.03 21.67
C SER A 318 -21.85 -6.79 21.43
N MET A 319 -22.85 -6.56 22.27
CA MET A 319 -23.67 -5.35 22.20
C MET A 319 -22.84 -4.08 22.42
N ALA A 320 -21.86 -4.12 23.32
CA ALA A 320 -20.92 -3.01 23.51
C ALA A 320 -20.08 -2.74 22.25
N GLY A 321 -19.60 -3.80 21.59
CA GLY A 321 -18.87 -3.68 20.32
C GLY A 321 -19.73 -3.08 19.22
N SER A 322 -20.97 -3.57 19.03
CA SER A 322 -21.90 -3.02 18.03
C SER A 322 -22.28 -1.57 18.30
N ALA A 323 -22.50 -1.19 19.57
CA ALA A 323 -22.76 0.21 19.93
C ALA A 323 -21.54 1.11 19.62
N ALA A 324 -20.33 0.63 19.92
CA ALA A 324 -19.09 1.33 19.59
C ALA A 324 -18.85 1.42 18.08
N PHE A 325 -19.20 0.38 17.33
CA PHE A 325 -19.16 0.39 15.86
C PHE A 325 -20.04 1.51 15.30
N VAL A 326 -21.30 1.58 15.74
CA VAL A 326 -22.26 2.59 15.28
C VAL A 326 -21.76 3.99 15.63
N ALA A 327 -21.34 4.21 16.89
CA ALA A 327 -20.82 5.50 17.33
C ALA A 327 -19.55 5.89 16.54
N GLY A 328 -18.61 4.96 16.38
CA GLY A 328 -17.35 5.19 15.67
C GLY A 328 -17.57 5.53 14.20
N SER A 329 -18.40 4.74 13.51
CA SER A 329 -18.76 4.98 12.12
C SER A 329 -19.46 6.31 11.94
N PHE A 330 -20.43 6.63 12.81
CA PHE A 330 -21.20 7.87 12.76
C PHE A 330 -20.32 9.10 13.01
N PHE A 331 -19.61 9.17 14.13
CA PHE A 331 -18.83 10.35 14.50
C PHE A 331 -17.65 10.58 13.56
N THR A 332 -16.98 9.51 13.12
CA THR A 332 -15.87 9.63 12.16
C THR A 332 -16.38 10.10 10.80
N SER A 333 -17.49 9.55 10.30
CA SER A 333 -18.09 9.99 9.03
C SER A 333 -18.59 11.42 9.09
N TRP A 334 -19.36 11.77 10.13
CA TRP A 334 -19.87 13.12 10.34
C TRP A 334 -18.72 14.13 10.48
N GLY A 335 -17.72 13.81 11.30
CA GLY A 335 -16.57 14.68 11.54
C GLY A 335 -15.75 14.92 10.29
N LEU A 336 -15.44 13.86 9.51
CA LEU A 336 -14.67 13.99 8.27
C LEU A 336 -15.44 14.74 7.17
N ILE A 337 -16.74 14.45 6.97
CA ILE A 337 -17.56 15.21 6.01
C ILE A 337 -17.66 16.68 6.44
N SER A 338 -17.92 16.95 7.72
CA SER A 338 -17.99 18.32 8.24
C SER A 338 -16.66 19.05 8.08
N TRP A 339 -15.53 18.38 8.32
CA TRP A 339 -14.19 18.93 8.11
C TRP A 339 -13.95 19.28 6.64
N LEU A 340 -14.11 18.31 5.74
CA LEU A 340 -13.83 18.48 4.31
C LEU A 340 -14.73 19.53 3.65
N THR A 341 -15.99 19.62 4.09
CA THR A 341 -16.91 20.67 3.62
C THR A 341 -16.54 22.04 4.19
N SER A 342 -16.14 22.13 5.46
CA SER A 342 -15.71 23.40 6.08
C SER A 342 -14.43 23.97 5.46
N THR A 343 -13.52 23.12 4.98
CA THR A 343 -12.29 23.54 4.30
C THR A 343 -12.51 23.84 2.82
N GLY A 344 -13.72 23.59 2.28
CA GLY A 344 -14.02 23.69 0.85
C GLY A 344 -13.33 22.62 0.01
N ALA A 345 -12.82 21.55 0.63
CA ALA A 345 -12.20 20.45 -0.10
C ALA A 345 -13.26 19.59 -0.80
N MET A 346 -14.43 19.43 -0.16
CA MET A 346 -15.61 18.71 -0.65
C MET A 346 -16.80 19.66 -0.70
N GLU A 347 -17.64 19.54 -1.72
CA GLU A 347 -18.88 20.32 -1.81
C GLU A 347 -19.91 19.87 -0.77
N ALA A 348 -20.72 20.81 -0.28
CA ALA A 348 -21.81 20.48 0.64
C ALA A 348 -22.87 19.63 -0.09
N LEU A 349 -23.31 18.54 0.54
CA LEU A 349 -24.19 17.52 -0.06
C LEU A 349 -25.63 17.99 -0.39
N GLY A 350 -25.95 19.28 -0.29
CA GLY A 350 -27.30 19.81 -0.48
C GLY A 350 -28.33 19.34 0.57
N LEU A 351 -27.89 18.60 1.59
CA LEU A 351 -28.72 18.08 2.68
C LEU A 351 -28.76 19.04 3.86
N SER A 352 -29.90 19.11 4.54
CA SER A 352 -29.96 19.76 5.85
C SER A 352 -29.11 18.99 6.85
N SER A 353 -28.58 19.69 7.87
CA SER A 353 -27.73 19.05 8.90
C SER A 353 -28.44 17.90 9.60
N SER A 354 -29.75 18.02 9.86
CA SER A 354 -30.55 16.95 10.46
C SER A 354 -30.71 15.74 9.53
N ALA A 355 -30.94 15.96 8.23
CA ALA A 355 -31.02 14.89 7.25
C ALA A 355 -29.69 14.14 7.15
N LEU A 356 -28.56 14.85 7.10
CA LEU A 356 -27.25 14.22 7.05
C LEU A 356 -26.97 13.36 8.29
N VAL A 357 -27.28 13.86 9.50
CA VAL A 357 -27.14 13.08 10.75
C VAL A 357 -27.95 11.79 10.69
N VAL A 358 -29.24 11.88 10.32
CA VAL A 358 -30.13 10.71 10.26
C VAL A 358 -29.65 9.69 9.24
N ARG A 359 -29.22 10.14 8.06
CA ARG A 359 -28.75 9.25 6.98
C ARG A 359 -27.43 8.57 7.34
N LEU A 360 -26.47 9.29 7.94
CA LEU A 360 -25.22 8.68 8.42
C LEU A 360 -25.46 7.69 9.57
N LEU A 361 -26.37 7.99 10.50
CA LEU A 361 -26.73 7.07 11.56
C LEU A 361 -27.39 5.80 11.00
N ALA A 362 -28.27 5.94 10.00
CA ALA A 362 -28.87 4.80 9.32
C ALA A 362 -27.81 3.91 8.63
N ILE A 363 -26.84 4.52 7.93
CA ILE A 363 -25.72 3.78 7.33
C ILE A 363 -24.93 3.02 8.40
N ALA A 364 -24.58 3.69 9.51
CA ALA A 364 -23.83 3.09 10.61
C ALA A 364 -24.57 1.90 11.26
N VAL A 365 -25.89 2.02 11.46
CA VAL A 365 -26.70 0.94 12.04
C VAL A 365 -26.83 -0.25 11.09
N ILE A 366 -27.09 -0.01 9.80
CA ILE A 366 -27.24 -1.10 8.82
C ILE A 366 -25.90 -1.83 8.64
N THR A 367 -24.78 -1.11 8.56
CA THR A 367 -23.43 -1.70 8.44
C THR A 367 -23.01 -2.47 9.70
N ALA A 368 -23.38 -2.01 10.90
CA ALA A 368 -23.23 -2.79 12.12
C ALA A 368 -24.03 -4.11 12.07
N GLY A 369 -25.21 -4.09 11.43
CA GLY A 369 -25.99 -5.29 11.14
C GLY A 369 -25.28 -6.25 10.20
N VAL A 370 -24.63 -5.74 9.15
CA VAL A 370 -23.81 -6.55 8.22
C VAL A 370 -22.63 -7.20 8.95
N GLU A 371 -21.90 -6.45 9.78
CA GLU A 371 -20.79 -6.95 10.60
C GLU A 371 -21.24 -8.01 11.62
N LEU A 372 -22.49 -7.93 12.07
CA LEU A 372 -23.04 -8.86 13.06
C LEU A 372 -23.41 -10.21 12.46
N ILE A 373 -23.66 -10.28 11.15
CA ILE A 373 -24.09 -11.48 10.45
C ILE A 373 -22.85 -12.24 9.92
N PRO A 374 -22.63 -13.50 10.33
CA PRO A 374 -21.43 -14.27 9.98
C PRO A 374 -21.50 -14.88 8.56
N VAL A 375 -21.76 -14.06 7.54
CA VAL A 375 -21.95 -14.51 6.14
C VAL A 375 -20.75 -14.16 5.25
N GLY A 376 -19.88 -13.23 5.66
CA GLY A 376 -18.69 -12.83 4.90
C GLY A 376 -17.56 -12.31 5.78
N ASP A 377 -16.41 -12.04 5.18
CA ASP A 377 -15.29 -11.39 5.89
C ASP A 377 -15.59 -9.89 6.04
N ASP A 378 -15.68 -9.45 7.29
CA ASP A 378 -15.95 -8.07 7.71
C ASP A 378 -15.00 -7.06 7.05
N ASN A 379 -13.78 -7.47 6.70
CA ASN A 379 -12.76 -6.58 6.11
C ASN A 379 -13.15 -6.02 4.73
N TRP A 380 -14.05 -6.67 3.99
CA TRP A 380 -14.56 -6.16 2.70
C TRP A 380 -16.07 -5.92 2.70
N SER A 381 -16.84 -6.73 3.44
CA SER A 381 -18.31 -6.65 3.43
C SER A 381 -18.81 -5.34 4.03
N VAL A 382 -18.21 -4.90 5.15
CA VAL A 382 -18.55 -3.65 5.86
C VAL A 382 -18.30 -2.40 5.01
N PRO A 383 -17.06 -2.13 4.54
CA PRO A 383 -16.78 -0.97 3.70
C PRO A 383 -17.57 -0.99 2.38
N SER A 384 -17.77 -2.15 1.76
CA SER A 384 -18.59 -2.25 0.54
C SER A 384 -20.05 -1.89 0.80
N SER A 385 -20.62 -2.38 1.91
CA SER A 385 -21.99 -2.04 2.32
C SER A 385 -22.13 -0.56 2.65
N ALA A 386 -21.15 0.01 3.35
CA ALA A 386 -21.10 1.44 3.65
C ALA A 386 -21.05 2.28 2.36
N ALA A 387 -20.23 1.88 1.39
CA ALA A 387 -20.13 2.56 0.10
C ALA A 387 -21.46 2.50 -0.68
N LEU A 388 -22.09 1.32 -0.76
CA LEU A 388 -23.38 1.14 -1.42
C LEU A 388 -24.47 1.99 -0.77
N LEU A 389 -24.62 1.89 0.56
CA LEU A 389 -25.63 2.66 1.29
C LEU A 389 -25.39 4.17 1.16
N SER A 390 -24.14 4.62 1.16
CA SER A 390 -23.79 6.02 0.92
C SER A 390 -24.18 6.47 -0.48
N ALA A 391 -23.99 5.62 -1.49
CA ALA A 391 -24.40 5.93 -2.86
C ALA A 391 -25.92 6.09 -3.01
N PHE A 392 -26.72 5.40 -2.19
CA PHE A 392 -28.18 5.51 -2.20
C PHE A 392 -28.70 6.63 -1.29
N LEU A 393 -28.10 6.81 -0.11
CA LEU A 393 -28.61 7.69 0.92
C LEU A 393 -27.95 9.07 0.92
N LEU A 394 -26.75 9.26 0.40
CA LEU A 394 -26.04 10.56 0.47
C LEU A 394 -25.97 11.29 -0.88
N ARG A 395 -26.75 10.83 -1.87
CA ARG A 395 -26.99 11.57 -3.11
C ARG A 395 -28.16 12.55 -2.97
#